data_AF-A0A7Z0VRF4-F1
#
_entry.id   AF-A0A7Z0VRF4-F1
#
_cell.length_a   1.000
_cell.length_b   1.000
_cell.length_c   1.000
_cell.angle_alpha   90.00
_cell.angle_beta   90.00
_cell.angle_gamma   90.00
#
_symmetry.space_group_name_H-M   'P 1'
#
loop_
_entity.id
_entity.type
_entity.pdbx_description
1 polymer ?
#
loop_
_entity_poly.entity_id
_entity_poly.type
_entity_poly.pdbx_seq_one_letter_code
_entity_poly.pdbx_strand_id
1 'polypeptide(L)'
;MSGFLEALSGAVDEYRASHGRSAWSRGVGEYVSDFYDLLYCNRGYDDIESLGKHELDSFLLNGASDWSEHSWNGCSLIYNSDIAERLCCPSELKRTDHGRLQPNSREHWLDVQARALFQASIAFKRLYRQTQDAMSK
;
A
#
# COMPACT_ATOMS: atom_id res chain seq x y z
N MET A 1 -1.67 0.56 -23.07
CA MET A 1 -2.11 0.70 -21.67
C MET A 1 -3.20 1.75 -21.69
N SER A 2 -4.24 1.67 -20.86
CA SER A 2 -5.25 2.74 -20.90
C SER A 2 -4.64 4.04 -20.38
N GLY A 3 -5.09 5.19 -20.89
CA GLY A 3 -4.57 6.49 -20.47
C GLY A 3 -4.73 6.74 -18.97
N PHE A 4 -5.75 6.13 -18.36
CA PHE A 4 -5.97 6.16 -16.91
C PHE A 4 -4.86 5.49 -16.13
N LEU A 5 -4.49 4.26 -16.50
CA LEU A 5 -3.43 3.51 -15.80
C LEU A 5 -2.05 4.16 -15.99
N GLU A 6 -1.81 4.81 -17.13
CA GLU A 6 -0.58 5.59 -17.34
C GLU A 6 -0.54 6.84 -16.43
N ALA A 7 -1.64 7.60 -16.38
CA ALA A 7 -1.73 8.78 -15.51
C ALA A 7 -1.63 8.42 -14.03
N LEU A 8 -2.30 7.34 -13.60
CA LEU A 8 -2.25 6.86 -12.22
C LEU A 8 -0.84 6.38 -11.84
N SER A 9 -0.14 5.68 -12.75
CA SER A 9 1.25 5.28 -12.53
C SER A 9 2.13 6.50 -12.26
N GLY A 10 2.00 7.55 -13.08
CA GLY A 10 2.75 8.79 -12.87
C GLY A 10 2.45 9.45 -11.52
N ALA A 11 1.17 9.47 -11.11
CA ALA A 11 0.77 10.02 -9.80
C ALA A 11 1.32 9.20 -8.62
N VAL A 12 1.41 7.88 -8.76
CA VAL A 12 2.01 6.97 -7.77
C VAL A 12 3.52 7.19 -7.67
N ASP A 13 4.21 7.32 -8.80
CA ASP A 13 5.65 7.59 -8.83
C ASP A 13 5.98 8.96 -8.21
N GLU A 14 5.18 10.00 -8.52
CA GLU A 14 5.32 11.32 -7.91
C GLU A 14 5.11 11.25 -6.39
N TYR A 15 4.06 10.54 -5.93
CA TYR A 15 3.81 10.34 -4.51
C TYR A 15 5.00 9.68 -3.81
N ARG A 16 5.57 8.61 -4.39
CA ARG A 16 6.75 7.93 -3.82
C ARG A 16 7.96 8.86 -3.75
N ALA A 17 8.22 9.61 -4.82
CA ALA A 17 9.31 10.56 -4.88
C ALA A 17 9.19 11.66 -3.81
N SER A 18 7.99 12.18 -3.56
CA SER A 18 7.77 13.23 -2.56
C SER A 18 7.77 12.73 -1.11
N HIS A 19 7.56 11.44 -0.89
CA HIS A 19 7.41 10.80 0.43
C HIS A 19 8.66 10.00 0.87
N GLY A 20 9.86 10.39 0.41
CA GLY A 20 11.12 9.71 0.71
C GLY A 20 11.82 10.07 2.04
N ARG A 21 11.23 10.92 2.90
CA ARG A 21 11.94 11.56 4.03
C ARG A 21 12.21 10.66 5.24
N SER A 22 11.49 9.54 5.36
CA SER A 22 11.68 8.56 6.45
C SER A 22 11.52 7.14 5.92
N ALA A 23 12.03 6.15 6.66
CA ALA A 23 11.86 4.74 6.30
C ALA A 23 10.39 4.32 6.24
N TRP A 24 9.61 4.73 7.24
CA TRP A 24 8.16 4.55 7.27
C TRP A 24 7.49 5.10 6.01
N SER A 25 7.77 6.37 5.66
CA SER A 25 7.14 7.05 4.53
C SER A 25 7.50 6.40 3.19
N ARG A 26 8.75 5.92 3.05
CA ARG A 26 9.18 5.13 1.89
C ARG A 26 8.43 3.81 1.82
N GLY A 27 8.36 3.05 2.92
CA GLY A 27 7.65 1.77 2.95
C GLY A 27 6.16 1.89 2.69
N VAL A 28 5.50 2.96 3.17
CA VAL A 28 4.11 3.29 2.78
C VAL A 28 4.02 3.55 1.28
N GLY A 29 4.98 4.27 0.70
CA GLY A 29 5.07 4.48 -0.74
C GLY A 29 5.20 3.19 -1.55
N GLU A 30 5.93 2.19 -1.05
CA GLU A 30 5.99 0.86 -1.69
C GLU A 30 4.62 0.17 -1.67
N TYR A 31 3.88 0.20 -0.56
CA TYR A 31 2.51 -0.35 -0.53
C TYR A 31 1.55 0.41 -1.47
N VAL A 32 1.74 1.71 -1.69
CA VAL A 32 0.98 2.46 -2.71
C VAL A 32 1.30 1.94 -4.12
N SER A 33 2.56 1.60 -4.39
CA SER A 33 2.96 0.93 -5.63
C SER A 33 2.33 -0.45 -5.77
N ASP A 34 2.33 -1.25 -4.71
CA ASP A 34 1.72 -2.59 -4.71
C ASP A 34 0.23 -2.53 -5.06
N PHE A 35 -0.51 -1.49 -4.60
CA PHE A 35 -1.91 -1.28 -4.98
C PHE A 35 -2.08 -0.92 -6.46
N TYR A 36 -1.17 -0.15 -7.03
CA TYR A 36 -1.16 0.09 -8.48
C TYR A 36 -0.94 -1.22 -9.25
N ASP A 37 0.05 -2.01 -8.83
CA ASP A 37 0.38 -3.27 -9.47
C ASP A 37 -0.80 -4.25 -9.38
N LEU A 38 -1.54 -4.26 -8.28
CA LEU A 38 -2.76 -5.04 -8.11
C LEU A 38 -3.84 -4.63 -9.14
N LEU A 39 -4.13 -3.33 -9.27
CA LEU A 39 -5.08 -2.83 -10.28
C LEU A 39 -4.60 -3.18 -11.69
N TYR A 40 -3.32 -2.92 -11.97
CA TYR A 40 -2.72 -3.17 -13.27
C TYR A 40 -2.85 -4.64 -13.66
N CYS A 41 -2.54 -5.58 -12.76
CA CYS A 41 -2.66 -7.01 -13.03
C CYS A 41 -4.12 -7.45 -13.29
N ASN A 42 -5.11 -6.74 -12.74
CA ASN A 42 -6.53 -7.07 -12.86
C ASN A 42 -7.29 -6.29 -13.95
N ARG A 43 -6.62 -5.42 -14.72
CA ARG A 43 -7.18 -4.53 -15.76
C ARG A 43 -7.99 -5.17 -16.91
N GLY A 44 -8.16 -6.50 -16.90
CA GLY A 44 -8.94 -7.25 -17.90
C GLY A 44 -10.13 -8.01 -17.34
N TYR A 45 -10.34 -7.97 -16.01
CA TYR A 45 -11.45 -8.65 -15.35
C TYR A 45 -12.54 -7.67 -14.89
N ASP A 46 -12.13 -6.48 -14.45
CA ASP A 46 -13.01 -5.45 -13.94
C ASP A 46 -12.83 -4.13 -14.73
N ASP A 47 -13.86 -3.29 -14.74
CA ASP A 47 -13.74 -1.90 -15.17
C ASP A 47 -13.01 -1.09 -14.08
N ILE A 48 -11.69 -1.32 -14.02
CA ILE A 48 -10.79 -0.74 -13.03
C ILE A 48 -10.78 0.79 -13.08
N GLU A 49 -11.23 1.42 -14.16
CA GLU A 49 -11.24 2.87 -14.33
C GLU A 49 -12.51 3.51 -13.75
N SER A 50 -13.59 2.74 -13.64
CA SER A 50 -14.90 3.21 -13.19
C SER A 50 -15.23 2.81 -11.75
N LEU A 51 -14.29 2.21 -11.00
CA LEU A 51 -14.58 1.76 -9.64
C LEU A 51 -15.03 2.93 -8.79
N GLY A 52 -16.21 2.78 -8.19
CA GLY A 52 -16.71 3.67 -7.16
C GLY A 52 -15.86 3.54 -5.88
N LYS A 53 -16.05 4.48 -4.95
CA LYS A 53 -15.32 4.50 -3.67
C LYS A 53 -15.37 3.16 -2.92
N HIS A 54 -16.56 2.58 -2.80
CA HIS A 54 -16.76 1.33 -2.06
C HIS A 54 -16.20 0.10 -2.80
N GLU A 55 -16.25 0.10 -4.13
CA GLU A 55 -15.69 -0.96 -4.96
C GLU A 55 -14.16 -0.94 -4.87
N LEU A 56 -13.55 0.25 -4.95
CA LEU A 56 -12.11 0.40 -4.75
C LEU A 56 -11.68 0.00 -3.33
N ASP A 57 -12.43 0.39 -2.29
CA ASP A 57 -12.16 -0.05 -0.92
C ASP A 57 -12.15 -1.58 -0.81
N SER A 58 -13.17 -2.24 -1.38
CA SER A 58 -13.32 -3.70 -1.35
C SER A 58 -12.24 -4.41 -2.16
N PHE A 59 -11.90 -3.84 -3.32
CA PHE A 59 -10.86 -4.35 -4.20
C PHE A 59 -9.49 -4.34 -3.50
N LEU A 60 -9.12 -3.21 -2.88
CA LEU A 60 -7.84 -3.08 -2.18
C LEU A 60 -7.76 -3.97 -0.94
N LEU A 61 -8.89 -4.25 -0.28
CA LEU A 61 -8.95 -5.17 0.86
C LEU A 61 -8.91 -6.65 0.46
N ASN A 62 -9.05 -6.98 -0.83
CA ASN A 62 -8.95 -8.34 -1.35
C ASN A 62 -9.73 -9.38 -0.52
N GLY A 63 -11.00 -9.05 -0.19
CA GLY A 63 -11.88 -9.92 0.59
C GLY A 63 -11.69 -9.89 2.12
N ALA A 64 -10.71 -9.16 2.64
CA ALA A 64 -10.58 -8.89 4.07
C ALA A 64 -11.61 -7.84 4.55
N SER A 65 -12.03 -7.95 5.80
CA SER A 65 -12.94 -6.97 6.43
C SER A 65 -12.24 -5.68 6.84
N ASP A 66 -10.94 -5.75 7.17
CA ASP A 66 -10.10 -4.62 7.50
C ASP A 66 -8.61 -4.89 7.22
N TRP A 67 -7.76 -3.89 7.47
CA TRP A 67 -6.32 -3.99 7.22
C TRP A 67 -5.58 -4.91 8.20
N SER A 68 -6.15 -5.17 9.38
CA SER A 68 -5.60 -6.15 10.31
C SER A 68 -5.80 -7.54 9.72
N GLU A 69 -7.03 -7.88 9.35
CA GLU A 69 -7.32 -9.16 8.69
C GLU A 69 -6.53 -9.32 7.39
N HIS A 70 -6.44 -8.26 6.56
CA HIS A 70 -5.63 -8.27 5.34
C HIS A 70 -4.16 -8.61 5.61
N SER A 71 -3.57 -7.99 6.63
CA SER A 71 -2.17 -8.21 6.99
C SER A 71 -1.97 -9.62 7.55
N TRP A 72 -2.79 -10.02 8.53
CA TRP A 72 -2.65 -11.29 9.24
C TRP A 72 -2.99 -12.52 8.38
N ASN A 73 -3.87 -12.39 7.39
CA ASN A 73 -4.22 -13.49 6.47
C ASN A 73 -3.29 -13.60 5.26
N GLY A 74 -2.22 -12.79 5.19
CA GLY A 74 -1.20 -12.90 4.16
C GLY A 74 -1.61 -12.32 2.80
N CYS A 75 -2.49 -11.33 2.76
CA CYS A 75 -2.79 -10.57 1.54
C CYS A 75 -1.68 -9.57 1.16
N SER A 76 -0.57 -9.54 1.90
CA SER A 76 0.62 -8.72 1.65
C SER A 76 1.88 -9.47 2.10
N LEU A 77 2.92 -8.79 2.62
CA LEU A 77 4.10 -9.47 3.16
C LEU A 77 3.72 -10.33 4.37
N ILE A 78 4.28 -11.54 4.43
CA ILE A 78 3.97 -12.53 5.46
C ILE A 78 5.10 -12.62 6.49
N TYR A 79 6.35 -12.44 6.07
CA TYR A 79 7.50 -12.57 6.95
C TYR A 79 7.81 -11.27 7.68
N ASN A 80 7.98 -11.36 9.00
CA ASN A 80 8.36 -10.25 9.87
C ASN A 80 9.64 -9.54 9.39
N SER A 81 10.59 -10.28 8.83
CA SER A 81 11.83 -9.72 8.29
C SER A 81 11.57 -8.76 7.14
N ASP A 82 10.69 -9.13 6.23
CA ASP A 82 10.38 -8.36 5.03
C ASP A 82 9.58 -7.11 5.40
N ILE A 83 8.65 -7.25 6.36
CA ILE A 83 7.90 -6.12 6.93
C ILE A 83 8.86 -5.14 7.60
N ALA A 84 9.78 -5.65 8.42
CA ALA A 84 10.77 -4.83 9.10
C ALA A 84 11.68 -4.12 8.09
N GLU A 85 12.21 -4.83 7.09
CA GLU A 85 13.09 -4.28 6.05
C GLU A 85 12.40 -3.16 5.28
N ARG A 86 11.11 -3.32 4.98
CA ARG A 86 10.32 -2.31 4.29
C ARG A 86 10.07 -1.06 5.13
N LEU A 87 9.80 -1.21 6.44
CA LEU A 87 9.25 -0.12 7.27
C LEU A 87 10.25 0.55 8.21
N CYS A 88 11.36 -0.12 8.57
CA CYS A 88 12.29 0.37 9.57
C CYS A 88 13.49 1.11 8.97
N CYS A 89 13.99 2.10 9.70
CA CYS A 89 15.30 2.67 9.41
C CYS A 89 16.44 1.71 9.85
N PRO A 90 17.68 1.92 9.40
CA PRO A 90 18.79 0.99 9.70
C PRO A 90 19.04 0.75 11.20
N SER A 91 18.83 1.74 12.06
CA SER A 91 18.97 1.57 13.51
C SER A 91 17.82 0.77 14.12
N GLU A 92 16.61 0.94 13.61
CA GLU A 92 15.44 0.16 14.06
C GLU A 92 15.57 -1.31 13.65
N LEU A 93 16.05 -1.58 12.43
CA LEU A 93 16.34 -2.94 11.96
C LEU A 93 17.35 -3.67 12.85
N LYS A 94 18.44 -3.00 13.21
CA LYS A 94 19.42 -3.57 14.14
C LYS A 94 18.81 -3.85 15.51
N ARG A 95 17.99 -2.94 16.03
CA ARG A 95 17.31 -3.09 17.34
C ARG A 95 16.35 -4.27 17.35
N THR A 96 15.67 -4.54 16.24
CA THR A 96 14.68 -5.61 16.15
C THR A 96 15.26 -6.93 15.63
N ASP A 97 16.58 -7.04 15.51
CA ASP A 97 17.26 -8.20 14.90
C ASP A 97 16.62 -8.56 13.55
N HIS A 98 16.49 -7.55 12.67
CA HIS A 98 15.91 -7.67 11.33
C HIS A 98 14.52 -8.33 11.33
N GLY A 99 13.66 -7.95 12.29
CA GLY A 99 12.29 -8.46 12.40
C GLY A 99 12.14 -9.75 13.21
N ARG A 100 13.23 -10.34 13.70
CA ARG A 100 13.16 -11.52 14.59
C ARG A 100 12.61 -11.14 15.97
N LEU A 101 12.93 -9.95 16.47
CA LEU A 101 12.33 -9.39 17.68
C LEU A 101 11.10 -8.56 17.32
N GLN A 102 10.16 -8.47 18.27
CA GLN A 102 8.94 -7.67 18.09
C GLN A 102 9.29 -6.18 17.90
N PRO A 103 8.48 -5.43 17.12
CA PRO A 103 8.73 -4.01 16.89
C PRO A 103 8.67 -3.21 18.19
N ASN A 104 7.73 -3.56 19.08
CA ASN A 104 7.56 -3.06 20.44
C ASN A 104 6.73 -4.04 21.29
N SER A 105 6.37 -3.67 22.53
CA SER A 105 5.64 -4.53 23.47
C SER A 105 4.11 -4.59 23.25
N ARG A 106 3.56 -3.80 22.31
CA ARG A 106 2.12 -3.66 22.07
C ARG A 106 1.68 -4.12 20.69
N GLU A 107 2.61 -4.35 19.77
CA GLU A 107 2.32 -4.68 18.37
C GLU A 107 3.18 -5.85 17.90
N HIS A 108 2.59 -6.67 17.04
CA HIS A 108 3.29 -7.56 16.13
C HIS A 108 3.66 -6.83 14.83
N TRP A 109 4.59 -7.40 14.06
CA TRP A 109 4.94 -6.85 12.74
C TRP A 109 3.74 -6.75 11.79
N LEU A 110 2.81 -7.69 11.87
CA LEU A 110 1.59 -7.67 11.08
C LEU A 110 0.66 -6.50 11.45
N ASP A 111 0.66 -6.07 12.73
CA ASP A 111 -0.07 -4.87 13.15
C ASP A 111 0.60 -3.59 12.62
N VAL A 112 1.94 -3.56 12.63
CA VAL A 112 2.71 -2.46 12.05
C VAL A 112 2.46 -2.35 10.54
N GLN A 113 2.43 -3.48 9.84
CA GLN A 113 2.05 -3.54 8.43
C GLN A 113 0.61 -3.08 8.19
N ALA A 114 -0.35 -3.50 9.02
CA ALA A 114 -1.75 -3.08 8.89
C ALA A 114 -1.90 -1.55 8.95
N ARG A 115 -1.16 -0.86 9.83
CA ARG A 115 -1.14 0.61 9.88
C ARG A 115 -0.53 1.24 8.63
N ALA A 116 0.54 0.65 8.09
CA ALA A 116 1.18 1.13 6.87
C ALA A 116 0.25 0.96 5.66
N LEU A 117 -0.38 -0.21 5.52
CA LEU A 117 -1.38 -0.51 4.48
C LEU A 117 -2.58 0.44 4.56
N PHE A 118 -3.10 0.71 5.76
CA PHE A 118 -4.19 1.68 5.94
C PHE A 118 -3.79 3.07 5.42
N GLN A 119 -2.60 3.57 5.78
CA GLN A 119 -2.10 4.86 5.29
C GLN A 119 -1.90 4.86 3.77
N ALA A 120 -1.31 3.79 3.23
CA ALA A 120 -1.14 3.62 1.80
C ALA A 120 -2.50 3.64 1.07
N SER A 121 -3.52 3.00 1.62
CA SER A 121 -4.85 2.95 1.01
C SER A 121 -5.49 4.33 0.93
N ILE A 122 -5.32 5.16 1.97
CA ILE A 122 -5.83 6.53 1.98
C ILE A 122 -5.16 7.35 0.88
N ALA A 123 -3.83 7.25 0.78
CA ALA A 123 -3.06 7.94 -0.25
C ALA A 123 -3.48 7.48 -1.65
N PHE A 124 -3.50 6.17 -1.89
CA PHE A 124 -3.84 5.59 -3.18
C PHE A 124 -5.24 5.98 -3.65
N LYS A 125 -6.25 5.88 -2.78
CA LYS A 125 -7.64 6.27 -3.11
C LYS A 125 -7.77 7.74 -3.48
N ARG A 126 -6.94 8.61 -2.89
CA ARG A 126 -6.88 10.02 -3.27
C ARG A 126 -6.30 10.18 -4.67
N LEU A 127 -5.16 9.54 -4.97
CA LEU A 127 -4.52 9.62 -6.29
C LEU A 127 -5.43 9.07 -7.39
N TYR A 128 -6.06 7.91 -7.13
CA TYR A 128 -7.01 7.28 -8.03
C TYR A 128 -8.16 8.23 -8.38
N ARG A 129 -8.83 8.82 -7.38
CA ARG A 129 -9.92 9.77 -7.61
C ARG A 129 -9.48 11.02 -8.36
N GLN A 130 -8.34 11.60 -7.97
CA GLN A 130 -7.80 12.78 -8.67
C GLN A 130 -7.54 12.49 -10.15
N THR A 131 -7.10 11.26 -10.46
CA THR A 131 -6.89 10.80 -11.83
C THR A 131 -8.21 10.66 -12.59
N GLN A 132 -9.24 10.05 -11.97
CA GLN A 132 -10.58 9.96 -12.57
C GLN A 132 -11.17 11.35 -12.85
N ASP A 133 -11.08 12.27 -11.88
CA ASP A 133 -11.60 13.63 -11.98
C ASP A 133 -10.86 14.45 -13.06
N ALA A 134 -9.57 14.18 -13.29
CA ALA A 134 -8.78 14.84 -14.31
C ALA A 134 -9.14 14.36 -15.73
N MET A 135 -9.52 13.08 -15.89
CA MET A 135 -9.89 12.49 -17.18
C MET A 135 -11.36 12.68 -17.54
N SER A 136 -12.21 13.05 -16.58
CA SER A 136 -13.62 13.33 -16.79
C SER A 136 -13.89 14.77 -17.27
N LYS A 137 -12.85 15.62 -17.33
CA LYS A 137 -12.89 17.02 -17.77
C LYS A 137 -12.42 17.13 -19.22
#